data_AF-A0A651G315-F1
#
_entry.id   AF-A0A651G315-F1
#
_cell.length_a   1.000
_cell.length_b   1.000
_cell.length_c   1.000
_cell.angle_alpha   90.00
_cell.angle_beta   90.00
_cell.angle_gamma   90.00
#
_symmetry.space_group_name_H-M   'P 1'
#
loop_
_entity.id
_entity.type
_entity.pdbx_description
1 polymer ?
#
loop_
_entity_poly.entity_id
_entity_poly.type
_entity_poly.pdbx_seq_one_letter_code
_entity_poly.pdbx_strand_id
1 'polypeptide(L)'
;MYADKDPRTHAIIGAAMAVHSTLGTGFLEAVYQESLAIECNAKEIPFRREVELPITYKNLTLQTHYRADFICYDSIVIEIKALSGLTNAHQAQVINYLKASGLELGLLINFGTSRLEYKRLINSHLRTSASSADQKSKSPQIAQMDTDEETPHHNHLRKSASSADQKNTGVGSNSPQMSQMNADGENPYHNHLRTSASSADQESNGSLSND
;
A
#
# COMPACT_ATOMS: atom_id res chain seq x y z
N MET A 1 -0.80 -24.67 16.42
CA MET A 1 -1.19 -24.21 15.07
C MET A 1 -2.39 -23.28 15.22
N TYR A 2 -2.17 -21.97 15.20
CA TYR A 2 -3.29 -21.02 15.14
C TYR A 2 -3.72 -20.93 13.67
N ALA A 3 -4.88 -21.52 13.36
CA ALA A 3 -5.57 -21.22 12.11
C ALA A 3 -5.75 -19.70 12.05
N ASP A 4 -5.10 -19.09 11.06
CA ASP A 4 -5.08 -17.66 10.88
C ASP A 4 -6.48 -17.19 10.45
N LYS A 5 -7.22 -16.55 11.35
CA LYS A 5 -8.67 -16.26 11.21
C LYS A 5 -9.00 -14.98 10.42
N ASP A 6 -8.09 -14.42 9.64
CA ASP A 6 -8.42 -13.21 8.87
C ASP A 6 -9.37 -13.59 7.71
N PRO A 7 -10.65 -13.14 7.70
CA PRO A 7 -11.58 -13.49 6.63
C PRO A 7 -11.13 -12.94 5.27
N ARG A 8 -10.35 -11.85 5.27
CA ARG A 8 -9.84 -11.22 4.04
C ARG A 8 -8.80 -12.09 3.35
N THR A 9 -7.85 -12.64 4.11
CA THR A 9 -6.85 -13.56 3.54
C THR A 9 -7.52 -14.85 3.07
N HIS A 10 -8.50 -15.36 3.80
CA HIS A 10 -9.28 -16.52 3.37
C HIS A 10 -10.01 -16.29 2.04
N ALA A 11 -10.64 -15.12 1.87
CA ALA A 11 -11.31 -14.77 0.62
C ALA A 11 -10.34 -14.77 -0.57
N ILE A 12 -9.16 -14.14 -0.39
CA ILE A 12 -8.12 -14.06 -1.42
C ILE A 12 -7.53 -15.45 -1.74
N ILE A 13 -7.24 -16.25 -0.71
CA ILE A 13 -6.75 -17.63 -0.89
C ILE A 13 -7.82 -18.46 -1.60
N GLY A 14 -9.09 -18.31 -1.25
CA GLY A 14 -10.21 -18.98 -1.92
C GLY A 14 -10.32 -18.62 -3.40
N ALA A 15 -10.12 -17.34 -3.75
CA ALA A 15 -10.03 -16.89 -5.14
C ALA A 15 -8.85 -17.56 -5.88
N ALA A 16 -7.66 -17.56 -5.27
CA ALA A 16 -6.49 -18.22 -5.84
C ALA A 16 -6.66 -19.75 -5.99
N MET A 17 -7.38 -20.40 -5.06
CA MET A 17 -7.70 -21.82 -5.17
C MET A 17 -8.65 -22.11 -6.34
N ALA A 18 -9.62 -21.22 -6.60
CA ALA A 18 -10.50 -21.35 -7.77
C ALA A 18 -9.71 -21.24 -9.09
N VAL A 19 -8.79 -20.27 -9.17
CA VAL A 19 -7.87 -20.13 -10.32
C VAL A 19 -7.04 -21.40 -10.52
N HIS A 20 -6.35 -21.87 -9.47
CA HIS A 20 -5.49 -23.06 -9.56
C HIS A 20 -6.27 -24.33 -9.91
N SER A 21 -7.48 -24.49 -9.38
CA SER A 21 -8.35 -25.63 -9.71
C SER A 21 -8.82 -25.62 -11.16
N THR A 22 -8.98 -24.43 -11.75
CA THR A 22 -9.46 -24.26 -13.12
C THR A 22 -8.33 -24.40 -14.15
N LEU A 23 -7.19 -23.75 -13.88
CA LEU A 23 -6.08 -23.70 -14.83
C LEU A 23 -5.03 -24.79 -14.60
N GLY A 24 -4.92 -25.32 -13.38
CA GLY A 24 -3.81 -26.19 -13.00
C GLY A 24 -2.48 -25.43 -12.96
N THR A 25 -1.39 -26.09 -13.36
CA THR A 25 -0.03 -25.55 -13.35
C THR A 25 0.54 -25.45 -14.77
N GLY A 26 1.65 -24.71 -14.95
CA GLY A 26 2.39 -24.65 -16.22
C GLY A 26 2.19 -23.37 -17.05
N PHE A 27 1.23 -22.52 -16.68
CA PHE A 27 1.07 -21.20 -17.29
C PHE A 27 2.09 -20.17 -16.77
N LEU A 28 2.24 -19.07 -17.51
CA LEU A 28 3.03 -17.91 -17.11
C LEU A 28 2.38 -17.18 -15.92
N GLU A 29 3.20 -16.51 -15.12
CA GLU A 29 2.75 -15.71 -13.97
C GLU A 29 1.65 -14.70 -14.33
N ALA A 30 1.78 -14.02 -15.47
CA ALA A 30 0.79 -13.07 -15.98
C ALA A 30 -0.61 -13.68 -16.19
N VAL A 31 -0.70 -14.95 -16.60
CA VAL A 31 -1.98 -15.65 -16.78
C VAL A 31 -2.68 -15.83 -15.44
N TYR A 32 -1.94 -16.22 -14.39
CA TYR A 32 -2.51 -16.34 -13.04
C TYR A 32 -2.88 -14.98 -12.46
N GLN A 33 -2.10 -13.93 -12.76
CA GLN A 33 -2.41 -12.58 -12.33
C GLN A 33 -3.73 -12.09 -12.95
N GLU A 34 -3.91 -12.22 -14.26
CA GLU A 34 -5.18 -11.86 -14.91
C GLU A 34 -6.35 -12.70 -14.39
N SER A 35 -6.15 -13.99 -14.21
CA SER A 35 -7.19 -14.90 -13.71
C SER A 35 -7.59 -14.59 -12.27
N LEU A 36 -6.62 -14.24 -11.41
CA LEU A 36 -6.90 -13.83 -10.03
C LEU A 36 -7.68 -12.52 -9.99
N ALA A 37 -7.39 -11.57 -10.88
CA ALA A 37 -8.16 -10.33 -10.98
C ALA A 37 -9.63 -10.60 -11.33
N ILE A 38 -9.90 -11.56 -12.24
CA ILE A 38 -11.26 -11.99 -12.60
C ILE A 38 -11.97 -12.60 -11.38
N GLU A 39 -11.33 -13.53 -10.68
CA GLU A 39 -11.91 -14.17 -9.48
C GLU A 39 -12.14 -13.17 -8.33
N CYS A 40 -11.23 -12.21 -8.13
CA CYS A 40 -11.41 -11.16 -7.14
C CYS A 40 -12.64 -10.29 -7.47
N ASN A 41 -12.84 -9.91 -8.74
CA ASN A 41 -14.02 -9.16 -9.18
C ASN A 41 -15.30 -9.98 -8.96
N ALA A 42 -15.30 -11.26 -9.35
CA ALA A 42 -16.47 -12.14 -9.20
C ALA A 42 -16.87 -12.37 -7.73
N LYS A 43 -15.89 -12.29 -6.81
CA LYS A 43 -16.09 -12.43 -5.36
C LYS A 43 -16.19 -11.10 -4.62
N GLU A 44 -16.25 -9.98 -5.34
CA GLU A 44 -16.32 -8.62 -4.79
C GLU A 44 -15.19 -8.32 -3.78
N ILE A 45 -14.01 -8.88 -4.02
CA ILE A 45 -12.79 -8.59 -3.25
C ILE A 45 -12.24 -7.26 -3.79
N PRO A 46 -12.13 -6.19 -3.00
CA PRO A 46 -11.55 -4.94 -3.46
C PRO A 46 -10.03 -5.10 -3.66
N PHE A 47 -9.52 -4.73 -4.83
CA PHE A 47 -8.10 -4.76 -5.13
C PHE A 47 -7.66 -3.63 -6.07
N ARG A 48 -6.37 -3.33 -6.02
CA ARG A 48 -5.65 -2.57 -7.06
C ARG A 48 -4.55 -3.46 -7.64
N ARG A 49 -4.35 -3.42 -8.96
CA ARG A 49 -3.33 -4.19 -9.66
C ARG A 49 -2.03 -3.41 -9.77
N GLU A 50 -0.92 -4.13 -9.78
CA GLU A 50 0.38 -3.66 -10.23
C GLU A 50 0.82 -2.34 -9.56
N VAL A 51 0.62 -2.28 -8.24
CA VAL A 51 0.77 -1.06 -7.46
C VAL A 51 2.24 -0.76 -7.19
N GLU A 52 2.66 0.44 -7.57
CA GLU A 52 4.01 0.94 -7.26
C GLU A 52 4.14 1.25 -5.77
N LEU A 53 5.22 0.76 -5.16
CA LEU A 53 5.56 0.98 -3.77
C LEU A 53 6.86 1.79 -3.71
N PRO A 54 6.80 3.07 -3.28
CA PRO A 54 7.97 3.92 -3.17
C PRO A 54 8.99 3.36 -2.18
N ILE A 55 10.28 3.50 -2.50
CA ILE A 55 11.38 3.09 -1.64
C ILE A 55 12.06 4.33 -1.08
N THR A 56 12.25 4.37 0.23
CA THR A 56 12.93 5.49 0.90
C THR A 56 14.30 5.05 1.40
N TYR A 57 15.34 5.80 1.08
CA TYR A 57 16.69 5.65 1.61
C TYR A 57 17.13 6.95 2.27
N LYS A 58 17.45 6.93 3.57
CA LYS A 58 17.83 8.13 4.35
C LYS A 58 16.86 9.31 4.17
N ASN A 59 15.55 9.03 4.26
CA ASN A 59 14.46 10.00 4.07
C ASN A 59 14.35 10.61 2.65
N LEU A 60 15.08 10.06 1.68
CA LEU A 60 14.95 10.42 0.28
C LEU A 60 14.23 9.31 -0.48
N THR A 61 13.15 9.66 -1.17
CA THR A 61 12.45 8.73 -2.07
C THR A 61 13.32 8.46 -3.29
N LEU A 62 13.57 7.19 -3.57
CA LEU A 62 14.30 6.74 -4.74
C LEU A 62 13.41 6.84 -5.99
N GLN A 63 14.03 7.00 -7.16
CA GLN A 63 13.32 6.89 -8.44
C GLN A 63 12.87 5.45 -8.72
N THR A 64 13.60 4.47 -8.17
CA THR A 64 13.22 3.06 -8.26
C THR A 64 12.12 2.74 -7.25
N HIS A 65 11.11 2.02 -7.72
CA HIS A 65 9.99 1.53 -6.92
C HIS A 65 9.92 0.01 -6.98
N TYR A 66 9.33 -0.59 -5.95
CA TYR A 66 8.80 -1.94 -6.09
C TYR A 66 7.44 -1.89 -6.80
N ARG A 67 6.97 -3.03 -7.29
CA ARG A 67 5.66 -3.17 -7.92
C ARG A 67 5.02 -4.44 -7.40
N ALA A 68 3.99 -4.31 -6.57
CA ALA A 68 3.23 -5.45 -6.07
C ALA A 68 2.17 -5.86 -7.09
N ASP A 69 1.94 -7.17 -7.27
CA ASP A 69 0.92 -7.65 -8.21
C ASP A 69 -0.47 -7.16 -7.83
N PHE A 70 -0.78 -7.18 -6.54
CA PHE A 70 -2.01 -6.60 -5.99
C PHE A 70 -1.82 -5.96 -4.62
N ILE A 71 -2.68 -4.98 -4.34
CA ILE A 71 -3.05 -4.60 -2.98
C ILE A 71 -4.54 -4.87 -2.82
N CYS A 72 -4.89 -5.81 -1.95
CA CYS A 72 -6.28 -6.15 -1.63
C CYS A 72 -6.70 -5.51 -0.30
N TYR A 73 -7.97 -5.08 -0.21
CA TYR A 73 -8.54 -4.39 0.96
C TYR A 73 -7.68 -3.20 1.45
N ASP A 74 -6.94 -2.56 0.54
CA ASP A 74 -5.98 -1.49 0.81
C ASP A 74 -4.89 -1.79 1.86
N SER A 75 -4.80 -3.04 2.34
CA SER A 75 -3.92 -3.39 3.46
C SER A 75 -3.13 -4.69 3.29
N ILE A 76 -3.41 -5.46 2.23
CA ILE A 76 -2.80 -6.78 2.01
C ILE A 76 -2.05 -6.79 0.68
N VAL A 77 -0.73 -6.93 0.74
CA VAL A 77 0.12 -7.09 -0.45
C VAL A 77 0.00 -8.52 -0.96
N ILE A 78 -0.24 -8.70 -2.26
CA ILE A 78 -0.20 -10.01 -2.91
C ILE A 78 0.96 -10.03 -3.91
N GLU A 79 1.77 -11.07 -3.82
CA GLU A 79 2.81 -11.41 -4.79
C GLU A 79 2.52 -12.82 -5.33
N ILE A 80 2.44 -12.95 -6.64
CA ILE A 80 2.18 -14.19 -7.36
C ILE A 80 3.51 -14.76 -7.87
N LYS A 81 3.62 -16.08 -7.86
CA LYS A 81 4.68 -16.83 -8.52
C LYS A 81 4.09 -18.02 -9.29
N ALA A 82 4.79 -18.44 -10.33
CA ALA A 82 4.49 -19.67 -11.08
C ALA A 82 5.74 -20.56 -11.17
N LEU A 83 6.25 -20.99 -10.01
CA LEU A 83 7.53 -21.68 -9.88
C LEU A 83 7.37 -23.08 -9.29
N SER A 84 8.37 -23.94 -9.49
CA SER A 84 8.41 -25.29 -8.91
C SER A 84 8.51 -25.32 -7.37
N GLY A 85 8.72 -24.18 -6.74
CA GLY A 85 8.66 -24.02 -5.29
C GLY A 85 9.04 -22.60 -4.84
N LEU A 86 8.62 -22.26 -3.63
CA LEU A 86 8.97 -20.99 -3.00
C LEU A 86 10.33 -21.04 -2.27
N THR A 87 11.12 -19.99 -2.42
CA THR A 87 12.41 -19.82 -1.73
C THR A 87 12.30 -18.78 -0.60
N ASN A 88 13.38 -18.64 0.18
CA ASN A 88 13.49 -17.56 1.16
C ASN A 88 13.67 -16.18 0.51
N ALA A 89 14.23 -16.12 -0.71
CA ALA A 89 14.36 -14.88 -1.46
C ALA A 89 12.98 -14.30 -1.83
N HIS A 90 12.04 -15.15 -2.25
CA HIS A 90 10.67 -14.71 -2.57
C HIS A 90 9.95 -14.17 -1.33
N GLN A 91 10.14 -14.80 -0.17
CA GLN A 91 9.59 -14.29 1.10
C GLN A 91 10.22 -12.96 1.49
N ALA A 92 11.54 -12.82 1.33
CA ALA A 92 12.26 -11.58 1.61
C ALA A 92 11.80 -10.42 0.72
N GLN A 93 11.47 -10.68 -0.55
CA GLN A 93 10.89 -9.68 -1.46
C GLN A 93 9.59 -9.09 -0.89
N VAL A 94 8.63 -9.95 -0.52
CA VAL A 94 7.35 -9.48 0.05
C VAL A 94 7.56 -8.76 1.38
N ILE A 95 8.47 -9.23 2.25
CA ILE A 95 8.80 -8.53 3.50
C ILE A 95 9.36 -7.12 3.21
N ASN A 96 10.17 -6.96 2.15
CA ASN A 96 10.67 -5.64 1.76
C ASN A 96 9.54 -4.73 1.24
N TYR A 97 8.53 -5.29 0.56
CA TYR A 97 7.35 -4.53 0.14
C TYR A 97 6.57 -4.02 1.34
N LEU A 98 6.36 -4.88 2.34
CA LEU A 98 5.70 -4.51 3.60
C LEU A 98 6.47 -3.42 4.36
N LYS A 99 7.80 -3.51 4.41
CA LYS A 99 8.65 -2.48 5.02
C LYS A 99 8.57 -1.15 4.29
N ALA A 100 8.63 -1.16 2.96
CA ALA A 100 8.62 0.05 2.14
C ALA A 100 7.25 0.76 2.17
N SER A 101 6.16 -0.02 2.13
CA SER A 101 4.79 0.49 2.12
C SER A 101 4.22 0.80 3.51
N GLY A 102 4.84 0.28 4.58
CA GLY A 102 4.28 0.33 5.94
C GLY A 102 3.08 -0.60 6.14
N LEU A 103 2.73 -1.44 5.17
CA LEU A 103 1.68 -2.44 5.31
C LEU A 103 2.12 -3.58 6.23
N GLU A 104 1.16 -4.18 6.94
CA GLU A 104 1.44 -5.19 7.95
C GLU A 104 1.46 -6.61 7.41
N LEU A 105 0.75 -6.86 6.30
CA LEU A 105 0.37 -8.19 5.88
C LEU A 105 0.59 -8.40 4.38
N GLY A 106 1.27 -9.50 4.04
CA GLY A 106 1.44 -9.95 2.67
C GLY A 106 1.09 -11.43 2.49
N LEU A 107 0.61 -11.78 1.29
CA LEU A 107 0.46 -13.15 0.83
C LEU A 107 1.37 -13.38 -0.38
N LEU A 108 2.24 -14.36 -0.26
CA LEU A 108 3.04 -14.89 -1.36
C LEU A 108 2.36 -16.16 -1.86
N ILE A 109 1.86 -16.17 -3.09
CA ILE A 109 1.06 -17.25 -3.65
C ILE A 109 1.81 -17.86 -4.84
N ASN A 110 2.02 -19.17 -4.83
CA ASN A 110 2.68 -19.89 -5.90
C ASN A 110 1.72 -20.89 -6.58
N PHE A 111 1.52 -20.69 -7.88
CA PHE A 111 0.68 -21.53 -8.74
C PHE A 111 1.47 -22.62 -9.48
N GLY A 112 2.80 -22.64 -9.36
CA GLY A 112 3.64 -23.53 -10.18
C GLY A 112 3.74 -24.98 -9.70
N THR A 113 3.23 -25.30 -8.51
CA THR A 113 3.27 -26.67 -7.96
C THR A 113 1.92 -27.37 -8.01
N SER A 114 1.93 -28.69 -7.86
CA SER A 114 0.74 -29.55 -8.03
C SER A 114 -0.43 -29.20 -7.09
N ARG A 115 -0.17 -28.42 -6.04
CA ARG A 115 -1.18 -27.81 -5.16
C ARG A 115 -0.83 -26.35 -5.01
N LEU A 116 -1.84 -25.48 -4.88
CA LEU A 116 -1.59 -24.08 -4.57
C LEU A 116 -0.75 -23.96 -3.29
N GLU A 117 0.43 -23.38 -3.43
CA GLU A 117 1.30 -23.04 -2.31
C GLU A 117 1.07 -21.58 -1.92
N TYR A 118 1.00 -21.29 -0.63
CA TYR A 118 0.96 -19.91 -0.18
C TYR A 118 1.66 -19.71 1.16
N LYS A 119 2.18 -18.51 1.36
CA LYS A 119 2.76 -18.07 2.64
C LYS A 119 2.17 -16.75 3.05
N ARG A 120 1.78 -16.67 4.32
CA ARG A 120 1.43 -15.42 4.96
C ARG A 120 2.63 -14.82 5.66
N LEU A 121 2.89 -13.55 5.38
CA LEU A 121 4.05 -12.82 5.88
C LEU A 121 3.56 -11.59 6.65
N ILE A 122 4.13 -11.36 7.82
CA ILE A 122 3.80 -10.23 8.69
C ILE A 122 5.01 -9.32 8.83
N ASN A 123 4.78 -8.02 8.76
CA ASN A 123 5.78 -7.02 9.08
C ASN A 123 6.02 -6.97 10.59
N SER A 124 7.03 -7.73 11.05
CA SER A 124 7.37 -7.82 12.47
C SER A 124 7.85 -6.50 13.08
N HIS A 125 8.36 -5.56 12.26
CA HIS A 125 8.92 -4.30 12.75
C HIS A 125 7.86 -3.30 13.22
N LEU A 126 6.61 -3.43 12.78
CA LEU A 126 5.50 -2.58 13.23
C LEU A 126 5.00 -2.98 14.63
N ARG A 127 5.24 -4.22 15.07
CA ARG A 127 4.81 -4.69 16.40
C ARG A 127 5.61 -4.09 17.55
N THR A 128 6.86 -3.69 17.33
CA THR A 128 7.73 -3.12 18.39
C THR A 128 7.38 -1.66 18.71
N SER A 129 6.86 -0.91 17.72
CA SER A 129 6.51 0.51 17.87
C SER A 129 5.32 0.74 18.80
N ALA A 130 4.35 -0.18 18.81
CA ALA A 130 3.15 -0.06 19.63
C ALA A 130 3.38 -0.42 21.12
N SER A 131 4.35 -1.26 21.43
CA SER A 131 4.63 -1.68 22.82
C SER A 131 5.56 -0.72 23.59
N SER A 132 6.14 0.29 22.93
CA SER A 132 7.13 1.20 23.53
C SER A 132 6.51 2.51 24.02
N ALA A 133 5.22 2.76 23.76
CA ALA A 133 4.53 3.99 24.16
C ALA A 133 3.95 3.96 25.59
N ASP A 134 3.91 2.80 26.24
CA ASP A 134 3.20 2.60 27.53
C ASP A 134 4.11 2.69 28.78
N GLN A 135 5.38 3.07 28.63
CA GLN A 135 6.32 3.25 29.73
C GLN A 135 7.09 4.57 29.62
N LYS A 136 6.41 5.71 29.72
CA LYS A 136 7.08 7.00 29.98
C LYS A 136 6.22 7.94 30.82
N SER A 137 5.85 7.50 32.02
CA SER A 137 5.34 8.39 33.09
C SER A 137 5.78 7.91 34.47
N LYS A 138 7.09 7.87 34.72
CA LYS A 138 7.63 8.02 36.08
C LYS A 138 8.84 8.96 35.99
N SER A 139 8.59 10.24 36.26
CA SER A 139 9.62 11.24 36.52
C SER A 139 10.44 10.82 37.75
N PRO A 140 11.77 10.99 37.76
CA PRO A 140 12.58 10.74 38.94
C PRO A 140 12.41 11.88 39.95
N GLN A 141 12.11 11.52 41.20
CA GLN A 141 12.12 12.42 42.35
C GLN A 141 13.58 12.70 42.72
N ILE A 142 14.05 13.94 42.50
CA ILE A 142 15.34 14.40 43.00
C ILE A 142 15.14 14.77 44.47
N ALA A 143 15.81 14.04 45.36
CA ALA A 143 15.89 14.37 46.78
C ALA A 143 16.74 15.65 46.96
N GLN A 144 16.22 16.57 47.75
CA GLN A 144 16.84 17.84 48.12
C GLN A 144 18.08 17.57 48.98
N MET A 145 19.21 18.15 48.60
CA MET A 145 20.40 18.32 49.44
C MET A 145 20.31 19.70 50.08
N ASP A 146 20.39 19.74 51.41
CA ASP A 146 20.55 20.95 52.21
C ASP A 146 21.84 21.68 51.80
N THR A 147 21.74 22.99 51.55
CA THR A 147 22.88 23.89 51.39
C THR A 147 22.82 24.95 52.47
N ASP A 148 23.78 24.92 53.39
CA ASP A 148 24.09 26.03 54.28
C ASP A 148 25.00 27.07 53.57
N GLU A 149 24.83 28.32 54.00
CA GLU A 149 25.38 29.58 53.50
C GLU A 149 26.91 29.70 53.47
N GLU A 150 27.46 30.47 52.51
CA GLU A 150 28.21 31.73 52.76
C GLU A 150 28.73 32.39 51.46
N THR A 151 28.52 33.71 51.33
CA THR A 151 29.07 34.67 50.33
C THR A 151 30.36 35.37 50.87
N PRO A 152 31.02 36.37 50.21
CA PRO A 152 31.18 36.75 48.78
C PRO A 152 32.67 37.09 48.41
N HIS A 153 32.91 37.48 47.14
CA HIS A 153 33.88 38.50 46.63
C HIS A 153 34.67 38.03 45.38
N HIS A 154 34.49 38.69 44.23
CA HIS A 154 35.38 39.76 43.71
C HIS A 154 35.07 40.09 42.23
N ASN A 155 34.95 41.39 41.96
CA ASN A 155 35.02 42.03 40.63
C ASN A 155 36.19 41.50 39.79
N HIS A 156 36.01 41.37 38.47
CA HIS A 156 36.94 42.00 37.51
C HIS A 156 36.34 42.25 36.12
N LEU A 157 36.84 43.34 35.58
CA LEU A 157 36.43 44.17 34.45
C LEU A 157 37.27 43.84 33.21
N ARG A 158 36.68 43.81 32.00
CA ARG A 158 37.24 44.24 30.68
C ARG A 158 36.29 43.73 29.57
N LYS A 159 35.63 44.59 28.76
CA LYS A 159 36.06 45.52 27.67
C LYS A 159 36.30 44.84 26.31
N SER A 160 35.95 45.64 25.27
CA SER A 160 36.09 45.54 23.79
C SER A 160 35.09 44.62 23.06
N ALA A 161 34.18 45.12 22.20
CA ALA A 161 34.36 45.81 20.89
C ALA A 161 35.02 44.87 19.86
N SER A 162 34.62 44.73 18.60
CA SER A 162 34.16 45.72 17.63
C SER A 162 33.70 45.02 16.33
N SER A 163 32.61 45.56 15.74
CA SER A 163 32.38 45.88 14.31
C SER A 163 32.73 44.96 13.13
N ALA A 164 31.76 44.96 12.19
CA ALA A 164 31.89 45.10 10.72
C ALA A 164 32.08 43.80 9.89
N ASP A 165 31.59 43.65 8.67
CA ASP A 165 31.05 44.62 7.72
C ASP A 165 30.20 43.92 6.62
N GLN A 166 29.51 44.75 5.86
CA GLN A 166 28.59 44.49 4.74
C GLN A 166 29.17 43.65 3.58
N LYS A 167 28.30 42.98 2.82
CA LYS A 167 28.07 43.32 1.38
C LYS A 167 26.89 42.58 0.75
N ASN A 168 26.04 43.40 0.13
CA ASN A 168 24.90 43.11 -0.73
C ASN A 168 25.31 43.42 -2.18
N THR A 169 25.07 42.51 -3.13
CA THR A 169 24.88 42.70 -4.59
C THR A 169 24.56 41.31 -5.18
N GLY A 170 23.59 41.01 -6.04
CA GLY A 170 22.54 41.75 -6.73
C GLY A 170 21.89 40.82 -7.78
N VAL A 171 20.59 40.99 -7.98
CA VAL A 171 19.80 40.96 -9.25
C VAL A 171 19.83 39.73 -10.19
N GLY A 172 18.63 39.26 -10.57
CA GLY A 172 18.31 38.70 -11.89
C GLY A 172 17.41 37.45 -11.87
N SER A 173 16.08 37.56 -11.72
CA SER A 173 15.07 37.61 -12.81
C SER A 173 15.03 36.39 -13.75
N ASN A 174 14.08 35.47 -13.55
CA ASN A 174 12.95 35.23 -14.46
C ASN A 174 12.12 34.00 -14.06
N SER A 175 10.86 34.25 -13.75
CA SER A 175 9.76 33.28 -13.82
C SER A 175 9.28 33.17 -15.28
N PRO A 176 8.60 32.06 -15.64
CA PRO A 176 7.31 32.23 -16.31
C PRO A 176 6.17 31.54 -15.54
N GLN A 177 5.08 32.30 -15.34
CA GLN A 177 3.75 31.80 -15.01
C GLN A 177 2.96 31.43 -16.28
N MET A 178 1.84 30.73 -16.05
CA MET A 178 0.72 30.34 -16.93
C MET A 178 0.95 29.05 -17.74
N SER A 179 0.11 28.02 -17.56
CA SER A 179 -1.33 28.11 -17.85
C SER A 179 -2.19 27.17 -17.00
N GLN A 180 -3.30 27.69 -16.50
CA GLN A 180 -4.47 26.91 -16.05
C GLN A 180 -5.22 26.36 -17.25
N MET A 181 -5.83 25.17 -17.14
CA MET A 181 -7.23 24.90 -17.56
C MET A 181 -7.67 23.45 -17.25
N ASN A 182 -8.79 23.37 -16.54
CA ASN A 182 -9.92 22.41 -16.59
C ASN A 182 -9.64 20.94 -16.15
N ALA A 183 -10.22 20.47 -15.04
CA ALA A 183 -11.62 20.03 -14.88
C ALA A 183 -11.96 18.87 -15.82
N ASP A 184 -11.84 17.64 -15.30
CA ASP A 184 -12.93 16.66 -15.19
C ASP A 184 -12.39 15.35 -14.63
N GLY A 185 -12.78 15.07 -13.38
CA GLY A 185 -12.59 13.77 -12.77
C GLY A 185 -13.67 12.82 -13.29
N GLU A 186 -13.31 11.99 -14.26
CA GLU A 186 -14.11 10.82 -14.63
C GLU A 186 -13.36 9.54 -14.26
N ASN A 187 -13.93 8.82 -13.29
CA ASN A 187 -13.62 7.43 -12.99
C ASN A 187 -14.27 6.55 -14.08
N PRO A 188 -13.51 5.76 -14.86
CA PRO A 188 -14.03 5.04 -16.03
C PRO A 188 -14.87 3.79 -15.71
N TYR A 189 -15.21 3.55 -14.44
CA TYR A 189 -16.00 2.39 -14.03
C TYR A 189 -17.34 2.80 -13.40
N HIS A 190 -18.25 3.38 -14.18
CA HIS A 190 -19.68 3.39 -13.86
C HIS A 190 -20.56 3.58 -15.10
N ASN A 191 -21.72 2.90 -15.08
CA ASN A 191 -22.81 2.78 -16.07
C ASN A 191 -22.59 1.72 -17.18
N HIS A 192 -23.46 0.71 -17.33
CA HIS A 192 -24.92 0.79 -17.29
C HIS A 192 -25.61 -0.43 -16.64
N LEU A 193 -26.46 -0.18 -15.64
CA LEU A 193 -27.70 -0.95 -15.44
C LEU A 193 -28.87 0.03 -15.63
N ARG A 194 -29.55 -0.05 -16.77
CA ARG A 194 -30.92 0.47 -16.90
C ARG A 194 -31.72 -0.35 -17.92
N THR A 195 -32.65 -1.11 -17.35
CA THR A 195 -34.06 -1.20 -17.74
C THR A 195 -34.40 -1.44 -19.21
N SER A 196 -34.91 -2.63 -19.51
CA SER A 196 -35.89 -2.85 -20.57
C SER A 196 -37.09 -3.62 -20.02
N ALA A 197 -38.20 -2.90 -19.83
CA ALA A 197 -39.53 -3.45 -19.69
C ALA A 197 -40.52 -2.53 -20.44
N SER A 198 -41.39 -3.15 -21.26
CA SER A 198 -42.53 -2.59 -22.00
C SER A 198 -42.17 -1.67 -23.18
N SER A 199 -42.72 -1.79 -24.39
CA SER A 199 -44.11 -2.11 -24.82
C SER A 199 -44.06 -2.53 -26.31
N ALA A 200 -44.77 -3.57 -26.73
CA ALA A 200 -46.02 -3.51 -27.51
C ALA A 200 -45.92 -2.73 -28.83
N ASP A 201 -45.92 -3.47 -29.95
CA ASP A 201 -46.43 -2.97 -31.23
C ASP A 201 -47.20 -4.08 -31.96
N GLN A 202 -48.31 -3.64 -32.55
CA GLN A 202 -49.35 -4.39 -33.24
C GLN A 202 -48.90 -4.76 -34.65
N GLU A 203 -49.21 -5.97 -35.11
CA GLU A 203 -49.39 -6.24 -36.54
C GLU A 203 -50.74 -6.90 -36.78
N SER A 204 -51.61 -6.12 -37.41
CA SER A 204 -52.82 -6.55 -38.10
C SER A 204 -52.49 -6.85 -39.56
N ASN A 205 -52.87 -8.02 -40.05
CA ASN A 205 -53.43 -8.33 -41.38
C ASN A 205 -53.43 -9.87 -41.50
N GLY A 206 -54.53 -10.58 -41.72
CA GLY A 206 -55.65 -10.26 -42.59
C GLY A 206 -55.64 -11.24 -43.76
N SER A 207 -56.48 -12.28 -43.64
CA SER A 207 -57.03 -13.10 -44.72
C SER A 207 -56.14 -14.14 -45.42
N LEU A 208 -56.54 -15.41 -45.33
CA LEU A 208 -56.95 -16.21 -46.49
C LEU A 208 -57.60 -17.53 -46.02
N SER A 209 -58.87 -17.64 -46.35
CA SER A 209 -59.64 -18.87 -46.45
C SER A 209 -59.00 -19.88 -47.41
N ASN A 210 -59.14 -21.18 -47.14
CA ASN A 210 -59.57 -22.18 -48.12
C ASN A 210 -59.89 -23.51 -47.41
N ASP A 211 -61.09 -24.02 -47.73
CA ASP A 211 -61.67 -25.38 -47.61
C ASP A 211 -61.53 -26.20 -46.33
#